data_AF-A0A9E3DHH0-F1
#
_entry.id   AF-A0A9E3DHH0-F1
#
_cell.length_a   1.000
_cell.length_b   1.000
_cell.length_c   1.000
_cell.angle_alpha   90.00
_cell.angle_beta   90.00
_cell.angle_gamma   90.00
#
_symmetry.space_group_name_H-M   'P 1'
#
loop_
_entity.id
_entity.type
_entity.pdbx_description
1 polymer ?
#
loop_
_entity_poly.entity_id
_entity_poly.type
_entity_poly.pdbx_seq_one_letter_code
_entity_poly.pdbx_strand_id
1 'polypeptide(L)'
;MAKVLIPTPLRQYAGQKDSVDLNGGTVREVLDALTAEYSDLRRHLYNDAGKLRSFVNVYVNDEDIRYLEKDATPIKDGDTVSIVPSIAGGSTSVAEPAVTALNKDEILRYSRHLIMPEVGMEGQVKLKNAKVCLIGTGGLGAPLGLYLAAAGVGRIGLVDFDVVDYTNLQRQVIHGTSDVGRKK
;
A
#
# COMPACT_ATOMS: atom_id res chain seq x y z
N MET A 1 0.04 -24.58 -24.25
CA MET A 1 0.93 -24.00 -23.24
C MET A 1 0.42 -22.64 -22.83
N ALA A 2 0.16 -22.49 -21.54
CA ALA A 2 -0.09 -21.20 -20.91
C ALA A 2 1.19 -20.71 -20.24
N LYS A 3 1.41 -19.41 -20.32
CA LYS A 3 2.55 -18.75 -19.70
C LYS A 3 2.20 -18.36 -18.27
N VAL A 4 2.86 -18.95 -17.29
CA VAL A 4 2.64 -18.62 -15.87
C VAL A 4 3.66 -17.60 -15.41
N LEU A 5 3.21 -16.43 -14.95
CA LEU A 5 4.07 -15.38 -14.41
C LEU A 5 4.35 -15.62 -12.93
N ILE A 6 5.65 -15.64 -12.58
CA ILE A 6 6.11 -15.87 -11.22
C ILE A 6 6.47 -14.54 -10.55
N PRO A 7 5.76 -14.15 -9.48
CA PRO A 7 5.98 -12.91 -8.76
C PRO A 7 7.35 -12.95 -8.06
N THR A 8 8.01 -11.79 -7.96
CA THR A 8 9.38 -11.67 -7.42
C THR A 8 9.65 -12.46 -6.13
N PRO A 9 8.77 -12.44 -5.10
CA PRO A 9 9.02 -13.18 -3.86
C PRO A 9 9.04 -14.71 -4.01
N LEU A 10 8.42 -15.24 -5.07
CA LEU A 10 8.30 -16.67 -5.32
C LEU A 10 9.37 -17.21 -6.28
N ARG A 11 10.10 -16.33 -6.99
CA ARG A 11 11.09 -16.75 -8.00
C ARG A 11 12.21 -17.63 -7.44
N GLN A 12 12.61 -17.39 -6.19
CA GLN A 12 13.60 -18.23 -5.50
C GLN A 12 13.19 -19.71 -5.40
N TYR A 13 11.89 -20.00 -5.38
CA TYR A 13 11.32 -21.35 -5.35
C TYR A 13 11.00 -21.89 -6.76
N ALA A 14 11.15 -21.05 -7.79
CA ALA A 14 10.88 -21.36 -9.20
C ALA A 14 12.17 -21.30 -10.05
N GLY A 15 13.33 -21.59 -9.46
CA GLY A 15 14.62 -21.56 -10.16
C GLY A 15 15.04 -20.19 -10.68
N GLN A 16 14.65 -19.11 -9.98
CA GLN A 16 14.87 -17.70 -10.35
C GLN A 16 14.21 -17.26 -11.67
N LYS A 17 13.27 -18.05 -12.21
CA LYS A 17 12.52 -17.68 -13.42
C LYS A 17 11.44 -16.66 -13.11
N ASP A 18 11.22 -15.72 -14.03
CA ASP A 18 10.09 -14.80 -13.98
C ASP A 18 8.81 -15.37 -14.60
N SER A 19 8.93 -16.44 -15.38
CA SER A 19 7.83 -17.12 -16.05
C SER A 19 8.17 -18.58 -16.37
N VAL A 20 7.13 -19.41 -16.49
CA VAL A 20 7.22 -20.82 -16.87
C VAL A 20 6.08 -21.16 -17.82
N ASP A 21 6.37 -21.84 -18.93
CA ASP A 21 5.36 -22.33 -19.87
C ASP A 21 4.90 -23.73 -19.46
N LEU A 22 3.60 -23.88 -19.21
CA LEU A 22 3.01 -25.13 -18.71
C LEU A 22 1.77 -25.53 -19.50
N ASN A 23 1.48 -26.82 -19.53
CA ASN A 23 0.26 -27.36 -20.13
C ASN A 23 -0.79 -27.64 -19.06
N GLY A 24 -2.04 -27.30 -19.36
CA GLY A 24 -3.21 -27.61 -18.54
C GLY A 24 -4.45 -27.00 -19.19
N GLY A 25 -5.57 -27.71 -19.13
CA GLY A 25 -6.86 -27.25 -19.63
C GLY A 25 -7.60 -26.33 -18.65
N THR A 26 -7.15 -26.28 -17.39
CA THR A 26 -7.72 -25.41 -16.35
C THR A 26 -6.62 -24.77 -15.49
N VAL A 27 -6.97 -23.71 -14.76
CA VAL A 27 -6.06 -23.07 -13.79
C VAL A 27 -5.53 -24.08 -12.77
N ARG A 28 -6.36 -25.00 -12.27
CA ARG A 28 -5.93 -26.05 -11.34
C ARG A 28 -4.86 -26.93 -11.96
N GLU A 29 -5.07 -27.43 -13.18
CA GLU A 29 -4.10 -28.29 -13.86
C GLU A 29 -2.77 -27.55 -14.10
N VAL A 30 -2.81 -26.27 -14.49
CA VAL A 30 -1.61 -25.46 -14.68
C VAL A 30 -0.85 -25.25 -13.36
N LEU A 31 -1.55 -24.96 -12.26
CA LEU A 31 -0.91 -24.78 -10.95
C LEU A 31 -0.41 -26.10 -10.35
N ASP A 32 -1.11 -27.21 -10.60
CA ASP A 32 -0.66 -28.54 -10.21
C ASP A 32 0.60 -28.93 -10.99
N ALA A 33 0.66 -28.66 -12.30
CA ALA A 33 1.87 -28.83 -13.10
C ALA A 33 3.04 -27.96 -12.58
N LEU A 34 2.77 -26.71 -12.23
CA LEU A 34 3.77 -25.80 -11.66
C LEU A 34 4.34 -26.34 -10.34
N THR A 35 3.48 -26.82 -9.44
CA THR A 35 3.92 -27.37 -8.15
C THR A 35 4.50 -28.77 -8.25
N ALA A 36 4.24 -29.50 -9.35
CA ALA A 36 4.92 -30.75 -9.66
C ALA A 36 6.36 -30.52 -10.15
N GLU A 37 6.59 -29.50 -10.98
CA GLU A 37 7.94 -29.11 -11.43
C GLU A 37 8.74 -28.41 -10.31
N TYR A 38 8.08 -27.56 -9.52
CA TYR A 38 8.68 -26.78 -8.44
C TYR A 38 7.98 -27.07 -7.09
N SER A 39 8.37 -28.17 -6.46
CA SER A 39 7.73 -28.70 -5.25
C SER A 39 7.69 -27.70 -4.06
N ASP A 40 8.70 -26.84 -3.94
CA ASP A 40 8.76 -25.83 -2.88
C ASP A 40 7.64 -24.77 -3.00
N LEU A 41 7.18 -24.45 -4.21
CA LEU A 41 6.07 -23.51 -4.41
C LEU A 41 4.77 -23.98 -3.74
N ARG A 42 4.58 -25.29 -3.60
CA ARG A 42 3.34 -25.86 -3.05
C ARG A 42 3.01 -25.31 -1.67
N ARG A 43 4.02 -25.16 -0.80
CA ARG A 43 3.84 -24.65 0.58
C ARG A 43 3.45 -23.17 0.61
N HIS A 44 3.83 -22.41 -0.42
CA HIS A 44 3.55 -20.99 -0.56
C HIS A 44 2.18 -20.72 -1.22
N LEU A 45 1.76 -21.57 -2.14
CA LEU A 45 0.49 -21.40 -2.88
C LEU A 45 -0.71 -22.06 -2.17
N TYR A 46 -0.51 -23.22 -1.55
CA TYR A 46 -1.56 -24.04 -0.96
C TYR A 46 -1.44 -24.14 0.57
N ASN A 47 -2.57 -24.38 1.23
CA ASN A 47 -2.63 -24.77 2.64
C ASN A 47 -2.52 -26.30 2.80
N ASP A 48 -2.50 -26.78 4.04
CA ASP A 48 -2.37 -28.21 4.36
C ASP A 48 -3.59 -29.04 3.89
N ALA A 49 -4.73 -28.39 3.62
CA ALA A 49 -5.92 -29.00 3.06
C ALA A 49 -5.92 -29.05 1.51
N GLY A 50 -4.82 -28.63 0.86
CA GLY A 50 -4.70 -28.63 -0.61
C GLY A 50 -5.53 -27.55 -1.31
N LYS A 51 -5.99 -26.51 -0.60
CA LYS A 51 -6.70 -25.36 -1.16
C LYS A 51 -5.75 -24.18 -1.33
N LEU A 52 -5.93 -23.40 -2.40
CA LEU A 52 -5.23 -22.13 -2.59
C LEU A 52 -5.41 -21.23 -1.37
N ARG A 53 -4.30 -20.65 -0.89
CA ARG A 53 -4.33 -19.72 0.25
C ARG A 53 -5.09 -18.46 -0.14
N SER A 54 -5.87 -17.90 0.80
CA SER A 54 -6.71 -16.72 0.54
C SER A 54 -5.91 -15.47 0.13
N PHE A 55 -4.64 -15.40 0.53
CA PHE A 55 -3.73 -14.32 0.15
C PHE A 55 -3.03 -14.56 -1.20
N VAL A 56 -3.34 -15.63 -1.92
CA VAL A 56 -2.82 -15.86 -3.28
C VAL A 56 -3.94 -15.52 -4.25
N ASN A 57 -3.74 -14.45 -5.01
CA ASN A 57 -4.64 -14.05 -6.08
C ASN A 57 -4.10 -14.64 -7.39
N VAL A 58 -4.98 -15.14 -8.25
CA VAL A 58 -4.61 -15.74 -9.54
C VAL A 58 -5.46 -15.08 -10.62
N TYR A 59 -4.81 -14.72 -11.72
CA TYR A 59 -5.44 -14.04 -12.84
C TYR A 59 -5.21 -14.82 -14.13
N VAL A 60 -6.20 -14.83 -15.01
CA VAL A 60 -6.07 -15.32 -16.39
C VAL A 60 -6.30 -14.13 -17.31
N ASN A 61 -5.30 -13.76 -18.11
CA ASN A 61 -5.36 -12.60 -19.01
C ASN A 61 -5.90 -11.32 -18.32
N ASP A 62 -5.38 -11.02 -17.13
CA ASP A 62 -5.74 -9.89 -16.25
C ASP A 62 -7.11 -9.98 -15.55
N GLU A 63 -7.89 -11.05 -15.73
CA GLU A 63 -9.14 -11.28 -14.98
C GLU A 63 -8.92 -12.18 -13.76
N ASP A 64 -9.38 -11.76 -12.57
CA ASP A 64 -9.29 -12.56 -11.34
C ASP A 64 -10.21 -13.78 -11.43
N ILE A 65 -9.65 -14.98 -11.24
CA ILE A 65 -10.38 -16.25 -11.34
C ILE A 65 -11.56 -16.35 -10.38
N ARG A 66 -11.62 -15.53 -9.32
CA ARG A 66 -12.74 -15.47 -8.37
C ARG A 66 -14.04 -15.00 -9.01
N TYR A 67 -13.95 -14.19 -10.06
CA TYR A 67 -15.09 -13.73 -10.85
C TYR A 67 -15.39 -14.66 -12.04
N LEU A 68 -14.56 -15.68 -12.23
CA LEU A 68 -14.70 -16.75 -13.23
C LEU A 68 -15.10 -18.06 -12.53
N GLU A 69 -14.61 -19.19 -13.03
CA GLU A 69 -14.88 -20.53 -12.49
C GLU A 69 -13.84 -20.97 -11.43
N LYS A 70 -13.14 -19.99 -10.83
CA LYS A 70 -12.08 -20.22 -9.83
C LYS A 70 -11.01 -21.17 -10.38
N ASP A 71 -10.67 -22.22 -9.65
CA ASP A 71 -9.67 -23.21 -10.01
C ASP A 71 -10.07 -24.02 -11.27
N ALA A 72 -11.37 -24.09 -11.59
CA ALA A 72 -11.86 -24.74 -12.81
C ALA A 72 -11.82 -23.83 -14.05
N THR A 73 -11.42 -22.56 -13.91
CA THR A 73 -11.32 -21.61 -15.04
C THR A 73 -10.54 -22.23 -16.19
N PRO A 74 -11.14 -22.32 -17.40
CA PRO A 74 -10.49 -22.95 -18.54
C PRO A 74 -9.30 -22.13 -19.04
N ILE A 75 -8.27 -22.82 -19.48
CA ILE A 75 -7.03 -22.25 -20.01
C ILE A 75 -6.85 -22.67 -21.47
N LYS A 76 -6.59 -21.68 -22.34
CA LYS A 76 -6.32 -21.86 -23.76
C LYS A 76 -4.82 -21.74 -24.03
N ASP A 77 -4.42 -22.24 -25.20
CA ASP A 77 -3.05 -22.05 -25.69
C ASP A 77 -2.75 -20.55 -25.88
N GLY A 78 -1.65 -20.08 -25.32
CA GLY A 78 -1.26 -18.67 -25.32
C GLY A 78 -1.83 -17.82 -24.19
N ASP A 79 -2.69 -18.37 -23.32
CA ASP A 79 -3.18 -17.64 -22.15
C ASP A 79 -2.05 -17.34 -21.16
N THR A 80 -2.17 -16.21 -20.47
CA THR A 80 -1.24 -15.81 -19.41
C THR A 80 -1.90 -15.99 -18.05
N VAL A 81 -1.26 -16.78 -17.17
CA VAL A 81 -1.69 -16.98 -15.79
C VAL A 81 -0.77 -16.19 -14.86
N SER A 82 -1.29 -15.23 -14.10
CA SER A 82 -0.48 -14.42 -13.17
C SER A 82 -0.77 -14.78 -11.72
N ILE A 83 0.28 -15.04 -10.94
CA ILE A 83 0.18 -15.28 -9.50
C ILE A 83 0.57 -14.00 -8.77
N VAL A 84 -0.34 -13.44 -7.99
CA VAL A 84 -0.11 -12.22 -7.21
C VAL A 84 -0.33 -12.52 -5.72
N PRO A 85 0.75 -12.64 -4.92
CA PRO A 85 0.62 -12.75 -3.48
C PRO A 85 0.16 -11.41 -2.92
N SER A 86 -0.81 -11.44 -2.01
CA SER A 86 -1.15 -10.32 -1.15
C SER A 86 -0.02 -10.16 -0.14
N ILE A 87 0.94 -9.28 -0.45
CA ILE A 87 2.05 -8.94 0.44
C ILE A 87 1.57 -7.85 1.39
N ALA A 88 1.49 -8.17 2.68
CA ALA A 88 1.30 -7.14 3.70
C ALA A 88 2.57 -6.28 3.77
N GLY A 89 2.54 -5.06 3.24
CA GLY A 89 3.65 -4.10 3.24
C GLY A 89 3.92 -3.43 4.60
N GLY A 90 3.65 -4.12 5.71
CA GLY A 90 3.79 -3.58 7.06
C GLY A 90 5.25 -3.36 7.45
N SER A 91 5.52 -2.24 8.14
CA SER A 91 6.79 -2.00 8.83
C SER A 91 6.88 -2.86 10.09
N THR A 92 8.04 -3.45 10.38
CA THR A 92 8.31 -4.17 11.64
C THR A 92 8.38 -3.25 12.86
N SER A 93 8.35 -1.92 12.65
CA SER A 93 8.20 -0.97 13.74
C SER A 93 6.85 -1.17 14.42
N VAL A 94 6.89 -1.56 15.69
CA VAL A 94 5.70 -1.54 16.55
C VAL A 94 5.12 -0.13 16.49
N ALA A 95 3.81 -0.02 16.21
CA ALA A 95 3.16 1.28 16.22
C ALA A 95 3.41 1.94 17.58
N GLU A 96 3.92 3.17 17.57
CA GLU A 96 4.10 3.93 18.79
C GLU A 96 2.77 3.96 19.57
N PRO A 97 2.80 3.73 20.89
CA PRO A 97 1.59 3.71 21.70
C PRO A 97 0.85 5.04 21.55
N ALA A 98 -0.48 4.95 21.48
CA ALA A 98 -1.32 6.14 21.42
C ALA A 98 -1.05 7.03 22.63
N VAL A 99 -0.87 8.32 22.38
CA VAL A 99 -0.67 9.31 23.43
C VAL A 99 -1.99 9.52 24.15
N THR A 100 -1.99 9.38 25.48
CA THR A 100 -3.20 9.49 26.30
C THR A 100 -3.43 10.89 26.87
N ALA A 101 -2.41 11.76 26.85
CA ALA A 101 -2.49 13.12 27.37
C ALA A 101 -1.55 14.09 26.64
N LEU A 102 -1.92 15.37 26.63
CA LEU A 102 -1.05 16.45 26.15
C LEU A 102 -0.03 16.82 27.23
N ASN A 103 1.18 17.17 26.80
CA ASN A 103 2.17 17.75 27.71
C ASN A 103 1.86 19.23 28.00
N LYS A 104 2.60 19.85 28.93
CA LYS A 104 2.35 21.25 29.34
C LYS A 104 2.46 22.25 28.18
N ASP A 105 3.45 22.06 27.30
CA ASP A 105 3.68 22.95 26.16
C ASP A 105 2.55 22.85 25.13
N GLU A 106 2.05 21.63 24.90
CA GLU A 106 0.91 21.38 24.03
C GLU A 106 -0.38 21.96 24.61
N ILE A 107 -0.60 21.84 25.92
CA ILE A 107 -1.76 22.47 26.58
C ILE A 107 -1.72 24.00 26.40
N LEU A 108 -0.53 24.61 26.57
CA LEU A 108 -0.35 26.04 26.32
C LEU A 108 -0.60 26.39 24.85
N ARG A 109 -0.01 25.64 23.92
CA ARG A 109 -0.10 25.85 22.47
C ARG A 109 -1.53 25.74 21.96
N TYR A 110 -2.29 24.76 22.44
CA TYR A 110 -3.66 24.46 22.00
C TYR A 110 -4.74 25.00 22.94
N SER A 111 -4.37 25.88 23.89
CA SER A 111 -5.28 26.45 24.90
C SER A 111 -6.62 26.95 24.34
N ARG A 112 -6.62 27.61 23.17
CA ARG A 112 -7.85 28.08 22.52
C ARG A 112 -8.70 26.94 21.96
N HIS A 113 -8.10 25.87 21.45
CA HIS A 113 -8.83 24.69 20.96
C HIS A 113 -9.42 23.89 22.14
N LEU A 114 -8.71 23.82 23.26
CA LEU A 114 -9.15 23.10 24.46
C LEU A 114 -10.41 23.70 25.10
N ILE A 115 -10.65 25.00 24.90
CA ILE A 115 -11.84 25.70 25.41
C ILE A 115 -13.06 25.49 24.49
N MET A 116 -12.85 25.11 23.22
CA MET A 116 -13.94 24.87 22.28
C MET A 116 -14.72 23.60 22.66
N PRO A 117 -16.04 23.68 22.89
CA PRO A 117 -16.85 22.52 23.27
C PRO A 117 -16.76 21.35 22.29
N GLU A 118 -16.58 21.62 21.00
CA GLU A 118 -16.53 20.63 19.93
C GLU A 118 -15.18 19.90 19.84
N VAL A 119 -14.13 20.42 20.48
CA VAL A 119 -12.78 19.83 20.47
C VAL A 119 -12.41 19.37 21.87
N GLY A 120 -12.27 20.28 22.83
CA GLY A 120 -11.85 19.96 24.19
C GLY A 120 -10.51 19.21 24.28
N MET A 121 -10.23 18.66 25.46
CA MET A 121 -9.03 17.86 25.69
C MET A 121 -9.04 16.55 24.88
N GLU A 122 -10.19 15.88 24.84
CA GLU A 122 -10.34 14.61 24.14
C GLU A 122 -10.11 14.75 22.63
N GLY A 123 -10.72 15.76 22.00
CA GLY A 123 -10.56 16.03 20.57
C GLY A 123 -9.13 16.41 20.22
N GLN A 124 -8.44 17.20 21.07
CA GLN A 124 -7.04 17.56 20.81
C GLN A 124 -6.10 16.35 20.96
N VAL A 125 -6.33 15.45 21.92
CA VAL A 125 -5.61 14.17 22.03
C VAL A 125 -5.90 13.28 20.82
N LYS A 126 -7.14 13.27 20.32
CA LYS A 126 -7.51 12.54 19.09
C LYS A 126 -6.78 13.08 17.86
N LEU A 127 -6.70 14.41 17.70
CA LEU A 127 -5.91 15.05 16.64
C LEU A 127 -4.43 14.67 16.74
N LYS A 128 -3.86 14.71 17.95
CA LYS A 128 -2.46 14.30 18.18
C LYS A 128 -2.19 12.85 17.78
N ASN A 129 -3.13 11.94 17.98
CA ASN A 129 -2.99 10.55 17.55
C ASN A 129 -3.32 10.32 16.06
N ALA A 130 -3.91 11.30 15.39
CA ALA A 130 -4.31 11.18 14.00
C ALA A 130 -3.09 11.13 13.07
N LYS A 131 -3.24 10.35 12.00
CA LYS A 131 -2.25 10.22 10.92
C LYS A 131 -2.93 10.57 9.60
N VAL A 132 -2.37 11.51 8.87
CA VAL A 132 -2.89 11.95 7.57
C VAL A 132 -1.82 11.78 6.51
N CYS A 133 -2.16 11.18 5.38
CA CYS A 133 -1.31 11.15 4.19
C CYS A 133 -1.86 12.17 3.18
N LEU A 134 -1.06 13.19 2.88
CA LEU A 134 -1.39 14.25 1.94
C LEU A 134 -0.60 14.01 0.66
N ILE A 135 -1.34 13.67 -0.41
CA ILE A 135 -0.79 13.40 -1.73
C ILE A 135 -0.95 14.68 -2.57
N GLY A 136 0.17 15.27 -2.95
CA GLY A 136 0.27 16.55 -3.64
C GLY A 136 0.31 17.73 -2.68
N THR A 137 1.46 18.40 -2.60
CA THR A 137 1.74 19.62 -1.83
C THR A 137 1.66 20.90 -2.69
N GLY A 138 0.84 20.84 -3.75
CA GLY A 138 0.58 21.96 -4.66
C GLY A 138 -0.24 23.10 -4.04
N GLY A 139 -0.92 23.89 -4.88
CA GLY A 139 -1.64 25.10 -4.42
C GLY A 139 -2.76 24.86 -3.39
N LEU A 140 -3.28 23.64 -3.28
CA LEU A 140 -4.28 23.24 -2.27
C LEU A 140 -3.65 22.45 -1.12
N GLY A 141 -2.70 21.57 -1.45
CA GLY A 141 -2.02 20.73 -0.46
C GLY A 141 -1.15 21.51 0.50
N ALA A 142 -0.45 22.54 0.02
CA ALA A 142 0.39 23.41 0.85
C ALA A 142 -0.40 24.09 2.00
N PRO A 143 -1.49 24.85 1.73
CA PRO A 143 -2.28 25.44 2.81
C PRO A 143 -2.98 24.38 3.67
N LEU A 144 -3.45 23.27 3.09
CA LEU A 144 -4.06 22.18 3.86
C LEU A 144 -3.08 21.58 4.88
N GLY A 145 -1.85 21.29 4.45
CA GLY A 145 -0.79 20.77 5.33
C GLY A 145 -0.48 21.71 6.49
N LEU A 146 -0.46 23.03 6.21
CA LEU A 146 -0.29 24.05 7.24
C LEU A 146 -1.42 24.00 8.28
N TYR A 147 -2.68 23.92 7.85
CA TYR A 147 -3.82 23.85 8.77
C TYR A 147 -3.89 22.54 9.55
N LEU A 148 -3.55 21.40 8.94
CA LEU A 148 -3.47 20.11 9.63
C LEU A 148 -2.40 20.14 10.73
N ALA A 149 -1.23 20.73 10.43
CA ALA A 149 -0.16 20.89 11.42
C ALA A 149 -0.58 21.86 12.54
N ALA A 150 -1.21 22.98 12.19
CA ALA A 150 -1.71 23.97 13.16
C ALA A 150 -2.81 23.40 14.06
N ALA A 151 -3.70 22.56 13.53
CA ALA A 151 -4.72 21.85 14.29
C ALA A 151 -4.12 20.83 15.28
N GLY A 152 -2.87 20.42 15.09
CA GLY A 152 -2.17 19.47 15.96
C GLY A 152 -2.32 18.01 15.54
N VAL A 153 -2.49 17.74 14.24
CA VAL A 153 -2.37 16.37 13.70
C VAL A 153 -0.96 15.85 13.97
N GLY A 154 -0.83 14.73 14.70
CA GLY A 154 0.49 14.30 15.17
C GLY A 154 1.38 13.69 14.10
N ARG A 155 0.82 13.12 13.03
CA ARG A 155 1.62 12.65 11.90
C ARG A 155 1.01 13.06 10.57
N ILE A 156 1.76 13.83 9.79
CA ILE A 156 1.41 14.19 8.42
C ILE A 156 2.49 13.62 7.51
N GLY A 157 2.11 12.64 6.69
CA GLY A 157 2.94 12.17 5.58
C GLY A 157 2.66 13.03 4.35
N LEU A 158 3.70 13.54 3.71
CA LEU A 158 3.61 14.30 2.47
C LEU A 158 4.16 13.45 1.33
N VAL A 159 3.43 13.40 0.22
CA VAL A 159 3.87 12.71 -1.00
C VAL A 159 3.69 13.67 -2.16
N ASP A 160 4.78 14.11 -2.77
CA ASP A 160 4.78 14.95 -3.96
C ASP A 160 5.91 14.48 -4.89
N PHE A 161 5.72 14.62 -6.20
CA PHE A 161 6.69 14.22 -7.21
C PHE A 161 7.25 15.42 -7.99
N ASP A 162 6.77 16.63 -7.68
CA ASP A 162 7.19 17.86 -8.33
C ASP A 162 8.46 18.45 -7.70
N VAL A 163 9.02 19.43 -8.40
CA VAL A 163 10.10 20.29 -7.92
C VAL A 163 9.50 21.67 -7.62
N VAL A 164 10.03 22.33 -6.58
CA VAL A 164 9.63 23.70 -6.23
C VAL A 164 10.03 24.64 -7.36
N ASP A 165 9.04 25.37 -7.89
CA ASP A 165 9.21 26.30 -8.99
C ASP A 165 8.80 27.71 -8.57
N TYR A 166 9.54 28.71 -9.03
CA TYR A 166 9.33 30.11 -8.68
C TYR A 166 7.91 30.60 -9.00
N THR A 167 7.33 30.15 -10.12
CA THR A 167 5.98 30.52 -10.59
C THR A 167 4.85 29.94 -9.75
N ASN A 168 5.17 29.08 -8.76
CA ASN A 168 4.19 28.46 -7.87
C ASN A 168 4.23 29.03 -6.44
N LEU A 169 5.22 29.84 -6.09
CA LEU A 169 5.44 30.32 -4.71
C LEU A 169 4.28 31.16 -4.17
N GLN A 170 3.55 31.88 -5.03
CA GLN A 170 2.39 32.68 -4.63
C GLN A 170 1.22 31.86 -4.08
N ARG A 171 1.20 30.54 -4.31
CA ARG A 171 0.12 29.64 -3.85
C ARG A 171 0.63 28.45 -3.03
N GLN A 172 1.92 28.14 -3.07
CA GLN A 172 2.55 27.06 -2.30
C GLN A 172 3.25 27.63 -1.07
N VAL A 173 2.47 28.13 -0.11
CA VAL A 173 2.91 28.95 1.03
C VAL A 173 3.86 28.26 2.02
N ILE A 174 4.09 26.95 1.87
CA ILE A 174 5.03 26.18 2.68
C ILE A 174 6.46 26.20 2.12
N HIS A 175 6.66 26.81 0.95
CA HIS A 175 7.97 26.94 0.29
C HIS A 175 8.37 28.41 0.16
N GLY A 176 9.68 28.68 0.28
CA GLY A 176 10.27 29.98 0.01
C GLY A 176 11.12 29.99 -1.26
N THR A 177 11.63 31.17 -1.63
CA THR A 177 12.57 31.32 -2.75
C THR A 177 13.84 30.46 -2.57
N SER A 178 14.26 30.21 -1.33
CA SER A 178 15.37 29.32 -0.99
C SER A 178 15.11 27.85 -1.30
N ASP A 179 13.86 27.46 -1.51
CA ASP A 179 13.49 26.07 -1.80
C ASP A 179 13.40 25.76 -3.29
N VAL A 180 13.49 26.77 -4.16
CA VAL A 180 13.39 26.59 -5.62
C VAL A 180 14.44 25.58 -6.11
N GLY A 181 14.01 24.62 -6.92
CA GLY A 181 14.84 23.53 -7.42
C GLY A 181 14.93 22.30 -6.49
N ARG A 182 14.41 22.37 -5.25
CA ARG A 182 14.29 21.20 -4.37
C ARG A 182 13.09 20.34 -4.76
N LYS A 183 13.22 19.02 -4.58
CA LYS A 183 12.07 18.12 -4.65
C LYS A 183 11.09 18.45 -3.52
N LYS A 184 9.80 18.40 -3.84
CA LYS A 184 8.72 18.47 -2.87
C LYS A 184 8.53 17.13 -2.18
#